data_AF-I3R5V7-F1
#
_entry.id   AF-I3R5V7-F1
#
_cell.length_a   1.000
_cell.length_b   1.000
_cell.length_c   1.000
_cell.angle_alpha   90.00
_cell.angle_beta   90.00
_cell.angle_gamma   90.00
#
_symmetry.space_group_name_H-M   'P 1'
#
loop_
_entity.id
_entity.type
_entity.pdbx_description
1 polymer ?
#
loop_
_entity_poly.entity_id
_entity_poly.type
_entity_poly.pdbx_seq_one_letter_code
_entity_poly.pdbx_strand_id
1 'polypeptide(L)' 'MTSEAELEPDPDPESDADAPTDVDEADPAAHLKDLEDGAGCTEIWSHLSESREE' A
#
# COMPACT_ATOMS: atom_id res chain seq x y z
N MET A 1 -15.21 -39.11 1.84
CA MET A 1 -15.88 -38.88 3.14
C MET A 1 -15.08 -37.78 3.83
N THR A 2 -15.77 -36.68 4.18
CA THR A 2 -15.30 -35.29 4.42
C THR A 2 -15.11 -34.53 3.09
N SER A 3 -16.18 -33.95 2.54
CA SER A 3 -16.87 -32.70 2.90
C SER A 3 -16.06 -31.47 2.49
N GLU A 4 -16.33 -31.06 1.25
CA GLU A 4 -16.50 -29.67 0.82
C GLU A 4 -16.96 -28.81 2.01
N ALA A 5 -16.01 -28.13 2.65
CA ALA A 5 -16.31 -27.01 3.53
C ALA A 5 -16.20 -25.80 2.61
N GLU A 6 -17.36 -25.33 2.15
CA GLU A 6 -17.51 -24.05 1.50
C GLU A 6 -17.03 -23.00 2.50
N LEU A 7 -15.80 -22.54 2.34
CA LEU A 7 -15.27 -21.42 3.10
C LEU A 7 -15.96 -20.17 2.55
N GLU A 8 -17.12 -19.84 3.12
CA GLU A 8 -17.76 -18.55 2.90
C GLU A 8 -16.73 -17.46 3.26
N PRO A 9 -16.47 -16.48 2.38
CA PRO A 9 -15.55 -15.41 2.72
C PRO A 9 -16.18 -14.56 3.82
N ASP A 10 -15.66 -14.64 5.04
CA ASP A 10 -15.92 -13.64 6.08
C ASP A 10 -15.50 -12.27 5.52
N PRO A 11 -16.40 -11.26 5.43
CA PRO A 11 -15.96 -9.91 5.12
C PRO A 11 -15.16 -9.41 6.33
N ASP A 12 -13.84 -9.32 6.19
CA ASP A 12 -12.97 -8.69 7.17
C ASP A 12 -13.50 -7.27 7.49
N PRO A 13 -13.95 -6.98 8.73
CA PRO A 13 -14.44 -5.65 9.08
C PRO A 13 -13.33 -4.60 9.23
N GLU A 14 -12.07 -4.97 8.93
CA GLU A 14 -10.91 -4.07 8.93
C GLU A 14 -10.41 -3.79 7.51
N SER A 15 -11.33 -3.63 6.56
CA SER A 15 -11.06 -2.70 5.45
C SER A 15 -11.11 -1.28 6.02
N ASP A 16 -10.08 -0.90 6.78
CA ASP A 16 -9.78 0.49 7.15
C ASP A 16 -9.25 1.21 5.90
N ALA A 17 -10.04 1.19 4.83
CA ALA A 17 -9.75 1.80 3.54
C ALA A 17 -10.46 3.16 3.40
N ASP A 18 -10.76 3.83 4.52
CA ASP A 18 -11.37 5.16 4.51
C ASP A 18 -11.03 5.97 5.78
N ALA A 19 -9.85 5.74 6.37
CA ALA A 19 -9.25 6.79 7.19
C ALA A 19 -8.91 7.95 6.24
N PRO A 20 -9.46 9.17 6.43
CA PRO A 20 -8.99 10.32 5.68
C PRO A 20 -7.55 10.51 6.09
N THR A 21 -6.62 10.01 5.28
CA THR A 21 -5.23 10.43 5.38
C THR A 21 -5.31 11.91 5.07
N ASP A 22 -5.10 12.73 6.08
CA ASP A 22 -4.87 14.17 5.97
C ASP A 22 -3.57 14.32 5.18
N VAL A 23 -3.63 13.97 3.89
CA VAL A 23 -2.63 14.33 2.91
C VAL A 23 -2.87 15.81 2.75
N ASP A 24 -2.16 16.59 3.57
CA ASP A 24 -1.82 17.98 3.32
C ASP A 24 -1.81 18.20 1.79
N GLU A 25 -2.44 19.25 1.26
CA GLU A 25 -2.63 19.52 -0.19
C GLU A 25 -1.34 19.41 -1.06
N ALA A 26 -0.20 19.13 -0.44
CA ALA A 26 0.95 18.48 -1.02
C ALA A 26 0.63 17.26 -1.90
N ASP A 27 1.32 17.24 -3.03
CA ASP A 27 1.31 16.15 -4.00
C ASP A 27 1.70 14.81 -3.33
N PRO A 28 0.85 13.76 -3.38
CA PRO A 28 1.12 12.49 -2.71
C PRO A 28 2.32 11.75 -3.31
N ALA A 29 2.76 12.12 -4.52
CA ALA A 29 3.96 11.61 -5.17
C ALA A 29 5.20 12.44 -4.84
N ALA A 30 5.14 13.39 -3.89
CA ALA A 30 6.27 14.23 -3.52
C ALA A 30 7.52 13.44 -3.09
N HIS A 31 7.32 12.32 -2.40
CA HIS A 31 8.39 11.41 -1.98
C HIS A 31 8.93 10.53 -3.12
N LEU A 32 8.28 10.54 -4.28
CA LEU A 32 8.69 9.79 -5.47
C LEU A 32 9.28 10.71 -6.54
N LYS A 33 9.41 12.02 -6.28
CA LYS A 33 9.94 13.01 -7.24
C LYS A 33 11.40 12.77 -7.63
N ASP A 34 12.13 12.02 -6.83
CA ASP A 34 13.52 11.63 -7.10
C ASP A 34 13.62 10.39 -8.00
N LEU A 35 12.50 9.67 -8.20
CA LEU A 35 12.42 8.49 -9.05
C LEU A 35 12.06 8.88 -10.49
N GLU A 36 12.61 8.15 -11.46
CA GLU A 36 12.24 8.32 -12.87
C GLU A 36 10.81 7.82 -13.14
N ASP A 37 10.13 8.49 -14.08
CA ASP A 37 8.83 8.04 -14.59
C ASP A 37 8.95 6.61 -15.14
N GLY A 38 8.19 5.68 -14.54
CA GLY A 38 8.25 4.26 -14.89
C GLY A 38 9.15 3.41 -13.99
N ALA A 39 9.64 3.94 -12.87
CA ALA A 39 10.28 3.16 -11.82
C ALA A 39 9.39 1.97 -11.41
N GLY A 40 9.99 0.78 -11.35
CA GLY A 40 9.31 -0.44 -11.00
C GLY A 40 8.96 -0.52 -9.51
N CYS A 41 8.05 -1.43 -9.17
CA CYS A 41 7.61 -1.64 -7.78
C CYS A 41 8.77 -1.89 -6.80
N THR A 42 9.80 -2.62 -7.25
CA THR A 42 10.99 -2.91 -6.44
C THR A 42 11.82 -1.65 -6.17
N GLU A 43 11.96 -0.77 -7.15
CA GLU A 43 12.77 0.45 -7.05
C GLU A 43 12.12 1.46 -6.11
N ILE A 44 10.80 1.62 -6.21
CA ILE A 44 10.00 2.43 -5.28
C ILE A 44 10.16 1.92 -3.83
N TRP A 45 10.12 0.60 -3.64
CA TRP A 45 10.25 0.00 -2.31
C TRP A 45 11.62 0.21 -1.68
N SER A 46 12.70 0.07 -2.46
CA SER A 46 14.05 0.34 -1.98
C SER A 46 14.17 1.78 -1.49
N HIS A 47 13.74 2.74 -2.31
CA HIS A 47 13.79 4.16 -1.98
C HIS A 47 13.01 4.49 -0.69
N LEU A 48 11.78 4.00 -0.55
CA LEU A 48 10.97 4.23 0.65
C LEU A 48 11.50 3.52 1.90
N SER A 49 12.21 2.41 1.73
CA SER A 49 12.82 1.70 2.85
C SER A 49 14.03 2.47 3.38
N GLU A 50 14.90 2.93 2.48
CA GLU A 50 16.06 3.76 2.82
C GLU A 50 15.63 5.04 3.55
N SER A 51 14.66 5.78 3.00
CA SER A 51 14.12 7.01 3.62
C SER A 51 13.42 6.82 4.96
N ARG A 52 13.08 5.58 5.33
CA ARG A 52 12.47 5.25 6.62
C ARG A 52 13.52 4.87 7.68
N GLU A 53 14.67 4.35 7.26
CA GLU A 53 15.74 3.89 8.16
C GLU A 53 16.70 5.01 8.57
N GLU A 54 16.67 6.15 7.88
CA GLU A 54 17.42 7.38 8.18
C GLU A 54 16.84 8.27 9.29
#